data_AF-A0A969YAL9-F1
#
_entry.id   AF-A0A969YAL9-F1
#
_cell.length_a   1.000
_cell.length_b   1.000
_cell.length_c   1.000
_cell.angle_alpha   90.00
_cell.angle_beta   90.00
_cell.angle_gamma   90.00
#
_symmetry.space_group_name_H-M   'P 1'
#
loop_
_entity.id
_entity.type
_entity.pdbx_description
1 polymer ?
#
loop_
_entity_poly.entity_id
_entity_poly.type
_entity_poly.pdbx_seq_one_letter_code
_entity_poly.pdbx_strand_id
1 'polypeptide(L)'
;MKCEKLLALLNDYIDGDVQPGICAELEQHLASCNPCHVVVDTVRKTITLYKAGQPYELPPGFRDRLHAELRARWKQSKPGSPSENRG
;
A
#
# COMPACT_ATOMS: atom_id res chain seq x y z
N MET A 1 -4.96 -2.35 19.67
CA MET A 1 -4.39 -1.10 20.19
C MET A 1 -5.42 -0.04 20.58
N LYS A 2 -5.00 0.99 21.33
CA LYS A 2 -5.77 2.23 21.57
C LYS A 2 -5.38 3.32 20.56
N CYS A 3 -6.23 4.33 20.37
CA CYS A 3 -5.99 5.43 19.43
C CYS A 3 -4.69 6.19 19.70
N GLU A 4 -4.32 6.39 20.96
CA GLU A 4 -3.09 7.12 21.34
C GLU A 4 -1.84 6.36 20.87
N LYS A 5 -1.86 5.02 20.97
CA LYS A 5 -0.78 4.16 20.47
C LYS A 5 -0.67 4.23 18.95
N LEU A 6 -1.80 4.30 18.23
CA LEU A 6 -1.79 4.49 16.79
C LEU A 6 -1.20 5.85 16.42
N LEU A 7 -1.66 6.92 17.07
CA LEU A 7 -1.18 8.28 16.80
C LEU A 7 0.32 8.41 17.05
N ALA A 8 0.85 7.75 18.09
CA ALA A 8 2.28 7.72 18.38
C ALA A 8 3.11 7.01 17.29
N LEU A 9 2.51 6.06 16.56
CA LEU A 9 3.14 5.28 15.50
C LEU A 9 2.76 5.76 14.09
N LEU A 10 2.04 6.88 14.00
CA LEU A 10 1.41 7.32 12.76
C LEU A 10 2.42 7.64 11.66
N ASN A 11 3.52 8.31 12.01
CA ASN A 11 4.56 8.68 11.04
C ASN A 11 5.21 7.42 10.46
N ASP A 12 5.73 6.55 11.32
CA ASP A 12 6.33 5.27 10.93
C ASP A 12 5.38 4.47 10.03
N TYR A 13 4.09 4.41 10.38
CA TYR A 13 3.06 3.70 9.60
C TYR A 13 2.83 4.30 8.21
N ILE A 14 2.81 5.64 8.11
CA ILE A 14 2.63 6.33 6.83
C ILE A 14 3.87 6.17 5.95
N ASP A 15 5.06 6.20 6.55
CA ASP A 15 6.33 6.06 5.84
C ASP A 15 6.64 4.59 5.48
N GLY A 16 5.93 3.63 6.08
CA GLY A 16 6.09 2.19 5.83
C GLY A 16 7.20 1.53 6.65
N ASP A 17 7.74 2.24 7.63
CA ASP A 17 8.87 1.83 8.49
C ASP A 17 8.40 1.09 9.77
N VAL A 18 7.24 0.44 9.71
CA VAL A 18 6.68 -0.31 10.83
C VAL A 18 7.00 -1.79 10.72
N GLN A 19 7.43 -2.40 11.82
CA GLN A 19 7.62 -3.85 11.89
C GLN A 19 6.35 -4.61 11.49
N PRO A 20 6.44 -5.72 10.73
CA PRO A 20 5.26 -6.40 10.18
C PRO A 20 4.18 -6.76 11.21
N GLY A 21 4.57 -7.18 12.42
CA GLY A 21 3.62 -7.51 13.48
C GLY A 21 2.84 -6.32 14.02
N ILE A 22 3.44 -5.12 14.03
CA ILE A 22 2.77 -3.89 14.46
C ILE A 22 1.87 -3.33 13.34
N CYS A 23 2.27 -3.53 12.07
CA CYS A 23 1.45 -3.15 10.92
C CYS A 23 0.08 -3.82 10.94
N ALA A 24 0.03 -5.12 11.24
CA ALA A 24 -1.24 -5.86 11.36
C ALA A 24 -2.13 -5.32 12.52
N GLU A 25 -1.54 -4.94 13.66
CA GLU A 25 -2.29 -4.37 14.79
C GLU A 25 -2.89 -3.00 14.42
N LEU A 26 -2.13 -2.17 13.69
CA LEU A 26 -2.57 -0.88 13.16
C LEU A 26 -3.70 -1.04 12.14
N GLU A 27 -3.54 -1.94 11.18
CA GLU A 27 -4.57 -2.23 10.15
C GLU A 27 -5.88 -2.69 10.78
N GLN A 28 -5.81 -3.60 11.77
CA GLN A 28 -6.99 -4.06 12.49
C GLN A 28 -7.70 -2.92 13.23
N HIS A 29 -6.94 -2.00 13.83
CA HIS A 29 -7.52 -0.84 14.49
C HIS A 29 -8.16 0.12 13.49
N LEU A 30 -7.51 0.38 12.35
CA LEU A 30 -8.05 1.25 11.31
C LEU A 30 -9.32 0.67 10.68
N ALA A 31 -9.44 -0.66 10.60
CA ALA A 31 -10.66 -1.32 10.14
C ALA A 31 -11.88 -1.14 11.07
N SER A 32 -11.66 -0.79 12.34
CA SER A 32 -12.72 -0.71 13.36
C SER A 32 -12.88 0.68 13.98
N CYS A 33 -11.97 1.62 13.69
CA CYS A 33 -11.95 2.97 14.27
C CYS A 33 -12.01 4.06 13.20
N ASN A 34 -13.22 4.54 12.91
CA ASN A 34 -13.45 5.63 11.95
C ASN A 34 -12.65 6.92 12.27
N PRO A 35 -12.52 7.39 13.53
CA PRO A 35 -11.71 8.57 13.84
C PRO A 35 -10.26 8.44 13.39
N CYS A 36 -9.60 7.31 13.69
CA CYS A 36 -8.22 7.08 13.28
C CYS A 36 -8.07 6.95 11.76
N HIS A 37 -9.06 6.35 11.08
CA HIS A 37 -9.09 6.31 9.61
C HIS A 37 -9.09 7.72 9.02
N VAL A 38 -9.94 8.61 9.54
CA VAL A 38 -10.00 10.02 9.08
C VAL A 38 -8.68 10.75 9.30
N VAL A 39 -8.01 10.52 10.45
CA VAL A 39 -6.70 11.13 10.74
C VAL A 39 -5.65 10.65 9.74
N VAL A 40 -5.51 9.32 9.54
CA VAL A 40 -4.55 8.74 8.59
C VAL A 40 -4.77 9.29 7.19
N ASP A 41 -6.02 9.29 6.72
CA ASP A 41 -6.35 9.80 5.39
C ASP A 41 -6.03 11.28 5.23
N THR A 42 -6.32 12.09 6.25
CA THR A 42 -6.05 13.53 6.23
C THR A 42 -4.55 13.79 6.14
N VAL A 43 -3.74 13.09 6.94
CA VAL A 43 -2.27 13.24 6.90
C VAL A 43 -1.71 12.80 5.54
N ARG A 44 -2.18 11.68 4.97
CA ARG A 44 -1.78 11.23 3.62
C ARG A 44 -2.12 12.26 2.54
N LYS A 45 -3.31 12.87 2.62
CA LYS A 45 -3.72 13.95 1.71
C LYS A 45 -2.84 15.18 1.86
N THR A 46 -2.54 15.60 3.09
CA THR A 46 -1.61 16.70 3.36
C THR A 46 -0.23 16.43 2.76
N ILE A 47 0.34 15.23 2.98
CA ILE A 47 1.62 14.83 2.37
C ILE A 47 1.55 14.90 0.85
N THR A 48 0.46 14.39 0.26
CA THR A 48 0.25 14.42 -1.19
C THR A 48 0.21 15.85 -1.71
N LEU A 49 -0.52 16.75 -1.07
CA LEU A 49 -0.60 18.17 -1.43
C LEU A 49 0.76 18.86 -1.34
N TYR A 50 1.55 18.59 -0.30
CA TYR A 50 2.92 19.10 -0.17
C TYR A 50 3.86 18.52 -1.23
N LYS A 51 3.67 17.27 -1.64
CA LYS A 51 4.45 16.60 -2.69
C LYS A 51 3.99 16.94 -4.12
N ALA A 52 2.78 17.49 -4.30
CA ALA A 52 2.12 17.69 -5.60
C ALA A 52 2.83 18.66 -6.58
N GLY A 53 4.02 19.15 -6.25
CA GLY A 53 4.86 19.95 -7.15
C GLY A 53 6.32 19.49 -7.21
N GLN A 54 6.67 18.33 -6.63
CA GLN A 54 8.03 17.81 -6.64
C GLN A 54 8.06 16.48 -7.42
N PRO A 55 8.61 16.47 -8.65
CA PRO A 55 8.85 15.22 -9.36
C PRO A 55 9.77 14.34 -8.52
N TYR A 56 9.26 13.19 -8.07
CA TYR A 56 10.12 12.16 -7.50
C TYR A 56 10.70 11.35 -8.65
N GLU A 57 12.01 11.45 -8.87
CA GLU A 57 12.66 10.62 -9.87
C GLU A 57 12.60 9.16 -9.44
N LEU A 58 11.90 8.35 -10.25
CA LEU A 58 11.89 6.91 -10.05
C LEU A 58 13.26 6.33 -10.44
N PRO A 59 13.78 5.36 -9.67
CA PRO A 59 15.02 4.69 -10.03
C PRO A 59 14.99 4.16 -11.48
N PRO A 60 16.11 4.23 -12.21
CA PRO A 60 16.18 3.68 -13.56
C PRO A 60 15.68 2.23 -13.61
N GLY A 61 14.80 1.92 -14.56
CA GLY A 61 14.22 0.58 -14.74
C GLY A 61 13.15 0.17 -13.72
N PHE A 62 12.78 1.03 -12.75
CA PHE A 62 11.68 0.74 -11.81
C PHE A 62 10.37 0.44 -12.53
N ARG A 63 10.02 1.28 -13.53
CA ARG A 63 8.82 1.12 -14.34
C ARG A 63 8.77 -0.23 -15.05
N ASP A 64 9.88 -0.65 -15.64
CA ASP A 64 9.97 -1.91 -16.39
C ASP A 64 9.82 -3.13 -15.48
N ARG A 65 10.51 -3.11 -14.34
CA ARG A 65 10.42 -4.16 -13.31
C ARG A 65 9.00 -4.28 -12.75
N LEU A 66 8.37 -3.15 -12.40
CA LEU A 66 7.01 -3.13 -11.88
C LEU A 66 6.02 -3.69 -12.91
N HIS A 67 6.10 -3.23 -14.16
CA HIS A 67 5.23 -3.71 -15.23
C HIS A 67 5.44 -5.20 -15.55
N ALA A 68 6.67 -5.70 -15.47
CA ALA A 68 6.97 -7.11 -15.65
C ALA A 68 6.29 -7.98 -14.57
N GLU A 69 6.40 -7.58 -13.30
CA GLU A 69 5.80 -8.28 -12.16
C GLU A 69 4.27 -8.27 -12.23
N LEU A 70 3.66 -7.10 -12.50
CA LEU A 70 2.21 -6.97 -12.64
C LEU A 70 1.67 -7.88 -13.75
N ARG A 71 2.34 -7.94 -14.91
CA ARG A 71 1.96 -8.86 -16.00
C ARG A 71 2.11 -10.32 -15.60
N ALA A 72 3.18 -10.68 -14.89
CA ALA A 72 3.41 -12.04 -14.45
C ALA A 72 2.28 -12.51 -13.49
N ARG A 73 1.91 -11.68 -12.52
CA ARG A 73 0.81 -11.97 -11.59
C ARG A 73 -0.55 -11.99 -12.27
N TRP A 74 -0.81 -11.09 -13.22
CA TRP A 74 -2.06 -11.10 -13.99
C TRP A 74 -2.27 -12.41 -14.75
N LYS A 75 -1.20 -12.97 -15.33
CA LYS A 75 -1.25 -14.27 -16.03
C LYS A 75 -1.56 -15.43 -15.08
N GLN A 76 -1.04 -15.39 -13.86
CA GLN A 76 -1.28 -16.40 -12.81
C GLN A 76 -2.68 -16.27 -12.19
N SER A 77 -3.25 -15.06 -12.19
CA SER A 77 -4.54 -14.73 -11.58
C SER A 77 -5.76 -15.00 -12.48
N LYS A 78 -5.60 -15.49 -13.72
CA LYS A 78 -6.76 -15.87 -14.54
C LYS A 78 -7.35 -17.22 -14.05
N PRO A 79 -8.61 -17.28 -13.57
CA PRO A 79 -9.35 -18.52 -13.57
C PRO A 79 -9.86 -18.74 -15.01
N GLY A 80 -9.20 -19.62 -15.75
CA GLY A 80 -9.69 -20.15 -17.03
C GLY A 80 -9.14 -19.50 -18.30
N SER A 81 -8.30 -20.24 -19.01
CA SER A 81 -8.46 -20.41 -20.46
C SER A 81 -8.01 -21.82 -20.86
N PRO A 82 -8.70 -22.45 -21.84
CA PRO A 82 -8.88 -23.89 -21.91
C PRO A 82 -7.69 -24.63 -22.53
N SER A 83 -7.55 -25.87 -22.07
CA SER A 83 -6.82 -27.00 -22.66
C SER A 83 -6.72 -26.93 -24.19
N GLU A 84 -5.50 -26.80 -24.66
CA GLU A 84 -5.03 -27.08 -26.02
C GLU A 84 -5.24 -28.59 -26.28
N ASN A 85 -6.34 -28.95 -26.95
CA ASN A 85 -6.63 -30.34 -27.30
C ASN A 85 -6.09 -30.65 -28.70
N ARG A 86 -5.12 -31.55 -28.69
CA ARG A 86 -4.53 -32.25 -29.83
C ARG A 86 -5.57 -33.19 -30.44
N GLY A 87 -5.84 -33.04 -31.74
CA GLY A 87 -6.67 -33.91 -32.56
C GLY A 87 -6.43 -33.61 -34.02
#